data_AF-A0AAD9D004-F1
#
_entry.id   AF-A0AAD9D004-F1
#
_cell.length_a   1.000
_cell.length_b   1.000
_cell.length_c   1.000
_cell.angle_alpha   90.00
_cell.angle_beta   90.00
_cell.angle_gamma   90.00
#
_symmetry.space_group_name_H-M   'P 1'
#
loop_
_entity.id
_entity.type
_entity.pdbx_description
1 polymer ?
#
loop_
_entity_poly.entity_id
_entity_poly.type
_entity_poly.pdbx_seq_one_letter_code
_entity_poly.pdbx_strand_id
1 'polypeptide(L)'
;MTSVDALIPLTIRLQSLEAQVKGVSESYDADHAPTTITGRQTPASRAQTVMRRMQNTKEVLDRLAQESDGLKRLLDGYEGYRHLLTLSDGEAEDDLLNEVVPDAAKVSILVESRGDIIAAERDLREIQLLKDRGVEGSGNLEQLVRLRPQLSEQLSTSREKAQTVMKARTEVMALLRRYTEFTSTVSDMFVDLHHQLESLEEEVRRAERAKRNELKERY
;
A
#
# COMPACT_ATOMS: atom_id res chain seq x y z
N MET A 1 49.78 -45.07 -38.63
CA MET A 1 49.02 -43.87 -39.08
C MET A 1 47.73 -43.86 -38.27
N THR A 2 47.41 -42.93 -37.40
CA THR A 2 47.87 -41.54 -37.20
C THR A 2 47.99 -41.28 -35.71
N SER A 3 49.22 -41.40 -35.20
CA SER A 3 49.65 -40.69 -33.99
C SER A 3 49.74 -39.21 -34.34
N VAL A 4 48.60 -38.59 -34.66
CA VAL A 4 48.46 -37.14 -34.70
C VAL A 4 48.30 -36.74 -33.24
N ASP A 5 49.48 -36.77 -32.61
CA ASP A 5 49.94 -36.10 -31.41
C ASP A 5 48.85 -35.63 -30.43
N ALA A 6 48.69 -36.40 -29.36
CA ALA A 6 48.14 -35.90 -28.08
C ALA A 6 48.90 -34.66 -27.57
N LEU A 7 50.07 -34.36 -28.15
CA LEU A 7 50.86 -33.15 -27.92
C LEU A 7 50.23 -31.90 -28.57
N ILE A 8 49.45 -32.01 -29.65
CA ILE A 8 48.85 -30.83 -30.32
C ILE A 8 47.74 -30.19 -29.46
N PRO A 9 46.75 -30.94 -28.92
CA PRO A 9 45.76 -30.34 -28.01
C PRO A 9 46.39 -29.77 -26.74
N LEU A 10 47.45 -30.42 -26.23
CA LEU A 10 48.13 -30.02 -25.02
C LEU A 10 48.96 -28.75 -25.23
N THR A 11 49.63 -28.62 -26.38
CA THR A 11 50.36 -27.41 -26.76
C THR A 11 49.42 -26.25 -27.04
N ILE A 12 48.26 -26.46 -27.70
CA ILE A 12 47.24 -25.42 -27.88
C ILE A 12 46.69 -24.98 -26.53
N ARG A 13 46.42 -25.93 -25.61
CA ARG A 13 45.94 -25.58 -24.26
C ARG A 13 47.02 -24.86 -23.46
N LEU A 14 48.28 -25.27 -23.57
CA LEU A 14 49.42 -24.60 -22.93
C LEU A 14 49.63 -23.20 -23.50
N GLN A 15 49.52 -23.03 -24.81
CA GLN A 15 49.59 -21.74 -25.49
C GLN A 15 48.39 -20.85 -25.13
N SER A 16 47.20 -21.41 -24.92
CA SER A 16 46.02 -20.67 -24.44
C SER A 16 46.19 -20.22 -22.98
N LEU A 17 46.78 -21.07 -22.13
CA LEU A 17 47.10 -20.73 -20.75
C LEU A 17 48.23 -19.70 -20.69
N GLU A 18 49.24 -19.83 -21.53
CA GLU A 18 50.32 -18.84 -21.67
C GLU A 18 49.78 -17.50 -22.19
N ALA A 19 48.87 -17.51 -23.16
CA ALA A 19 48.20 -16.32 -23.66
C ALA A 19 47.33 -15.64 -22.58
N GLN A 20 46.65 -16.42 -21.73
CA GLN A 20 45.90 -15.90 -20.59
C GLN A 20 46.84 -15.33 -19.50
N VAL A 21 47.96 -16.01 -19.22
CA VAL A 21 48.92 -15.66 -18.17
C VAL A 21 49.83 -14.51 -18.56
N LYS A 22 50.20 -14.35 -19.84
CA LYS A 22 51.08 -13.26 -20.34
C LYS A 22 50.29 -12.12 -20.99
N GLY A 23 49.06 -12.37 -21.45
CA GLY A 23 48.27 -11.43 -22.24
C GLY A 23 48.66 -11.50 -23.73
N VAL A 24 47.66 -11.50 -24.61
CA VAL A 24 47.88 -11.52 -26.06
C VAL A 24 48.36 -10.14 -26.51
N SER A 25 49.48 -10.09 -27.23
CA SER A 25 49.94 -8.86 -27.89
C SER A 25 48.98 -8.54 -29.04
N GLU A 26 48.09 -7.59 -28.79
CA GLU A 26 47.17 -7.00 -29.75
C GLU A 26 47.99 -6.37 -30.90
N SER A 27 48.28 -7.17 -31.93
CA SER A 27 48.96 -6.69 -33.14
C SER A 27 48.56 -7.43 -34.42
N TYR A 28 47.48 -8.21 -34.37
CA TYR A 28 46.78 -8.72 -35.56
C TYR A 28 45.28 -8.78 -35.20
N ASP A 29 44.43 -8.36 -36.14
CA ASP A 29 42.96 -8.26 -36.06
C ASP A 29 42.38 -6.88 -35.71
N ALA A 30 42.84 -5.88 -36.47
CA ALA A 30 42.02 -4.71 -36.81
C ALA A 30 41.27 -4.99 -38.11
N ASP A 31 40.25 -5.85 -38.08
CA ASP A 31 39.17 -5.83 -39.07
C ASP A 31 37.99 -6.67 -38.57
N HIS A 32 36.78 -6.13 -38.79
CA HIS A 32 35.46 -6.64 -38.38
C HIS A 32 34.90 -6.08 -37.06
N ALA A 33 34.44 -4.83 -37.14
CA ALA A 33 33.23 -4.41 -36.45
C ALA A 33 32.00 -5.11 -37.06
N PRO A 34 31.00 -5.46 -36.24
CA PRO A 34 29.73 -4.78 -36.44
C PRO A 34 29.14 -4.22 -35.15
N THR A 35 28.60 -3.03 -35.30
CA THR A 35 27.94 -2.18 -34.32
C THR A 35 26.52 -2.67 -34.04
N THR A 36 26.13 -2.95 -32.78
CA THR A 36 24.89 -2.42 -32.15
C THR A 36 24.75 -2.75 -30.65
N ILE A 37 24.86 -1.70 -29.80
CA ILE A 37 24.02 -1.26 -28.65
C ILE A 37 23.23 -2.37 -27.88
N THR A 38 23.27 -2.58 -26.54
CA THR A 38 23.25 -1.71 -25.35
C THR A 38 23.74 -2.50 -24.12
N GLY A 39 24.67 -1.96 -23.33
CA GLY A 39 25.05 -2.58 -22.06
C GLY A 39 26.41 -2.10 -21.59
N ARG A 40 26.39 -1.07 -20.74
CA ARG A 40 27.54 -0.40 -20.12
C ARG A 40 28.59 -1.39 -19.60
N GLN A 41 29.60 -1.69 -20.41
CA GLN A 41 30.86 -2.25 -19.97
C GLN A 41 31.98 -1.46 -20.66
N THR A 42 32.76 -0.75 -19.86
CA THR A 42 33.98 -0.06 -20.27
C THR A 42 34.93 -1.04 -20.98
N PRO A 43 35.41 -0.75 -22.19
CA PRO A 43 36.24 -1.66 -23.00
C PRO A 43 37.70 -1.76 -22.52
N ALA A 44 38.01 -1.48 -21.25
CA ALA A 44 39.37 -1.51 -20.69
C ALA A 44 39.79 -2.88 -20.11
N SER A 45 38.87 -3.86 -20.07
CA SER A 45 39.12 -5.10 -19.34
C SER A 45 39.79 -6.18 -20.20
N ARG A 46 39.45 -6.31 -21.50
CA ARG A 46 39.83 -7.51 -22.30
C ARG A 46 41.33 -7.69 -22.55
N ALA A 47 42.17 -6.66 -22.40
CA ALA A 47 43.61 -6.72 -22.64
C ALA A 47 44.48 -6.81 -21.37
N GLN A 48 43.89 -6.97 -20.18
CA GLN A 48 44.69 -7.11 -18.95
C GLN A 48 45.04 -8.57 -18.69
N THR A 49 46.34 -8.87 -18.75
CA THR A 49 46.98 -10.12 -18.34
C THR A 49 46.42 -10.64 -17.01
N VAL A 50 46.11 -11.94 -16.91
CA VAL A 50 45.55 -12.55 -15.68
C VAL A 50 46.42 -12.25 -14.47
N MET A 51 47.75 -12.22 -14.61
CA MET A 51 48.66 -11.81 -13.53
C MET A 51 48.42 -10.37 -13.06
N ARG A 52 48.20 -9.42 -13.98
CA ARG A 52 47.93 -8.02 -13.61
C ARG A 52 46.57 -7.88 -12.95
N ARG A 53 45.57 -8.63 -13.41
CA ARG A 53 44.26 -8.68 -12.75
C ARG A 53 44.37 -9.28 -11.35
N MET A 54 45.09 -10.39 -11.21
CA MET A 54 45.32 -11.05 -9.92
C MET A 54 46.07 -10.14 -8.95
N GLN A 55 47.07 -9.40 -9.44
CA GLN A 55 47.81 -8.41 -8.66
C GLN A 55 46.88 -7.28 -8.21
N ASN A 56 46.08 -6.70 -9.12
CA ASN A 56 45.12 -5.66 -8.78
C ASN A 56 44.05 -6.16 -7.80
N THR A 57 43.51 -7.37 -7.99
CA THR A 57 42.54 -7.95 -7.05
C THR A 57 43.18 -8.23 -5.71
N LYS A 58 44.43 -8.69 -5.68
CA LYS A 58 45.18 -8.90 -4.44
C LYS A 58 45.41 -7.58 -3.72
N GLU A 59 45.84 -6.53 -4.42
CA GLU A 59 46.05 -5.21 -3.81
C GLU A 59 44.76 -4.60 -3.27
N VAL A 60 43.64 -4.74 -4.00
CA VAL A 60 42.32 -4.28 -3.53
C VAL A 60 41.83 -5.11 -2.34
N LEU A 61 42.03 -6.43 -2.37
CA LEU A 61 41.63 -7.34 -1.31
C LEU A 61 42.49 -7.14 -0.05
N ASP A 62 43.80 -6.95 -0.20
CA ASP A 62 44.73 -6.66 0.89
C ASP A 62 44.38 -5.30 1.53
N ARG A 63 44.01 -4.30 0.73
CA ARG A 63 43.53 -3.00 1.23
C ARG A 63 42.22 -3.15 2.01
N LEU A 64 41.26 -3.90 1.49
CA LEU A 64 39.96 -4.10 2.13
C LEU A 64 40.06 -5.01 3.37
N ALA A 65 41.00 -5.95 3.36
CA ALA A 65 41.33 -6.79 4.51
C ALA A 65 41.96 -5.94 5.62
N GLN A 66 42.82 -4.96 5.30
CA GLN A 66 43.34 -4.01 6.30
C GLN A 66 42.22 -3.22 6.99
N GLU A 67 41.16 -2.87 6.26
CA GLU A 67 39.98 -2.17 6.77
C GLU A 67 39.01 -3.07 7.55
N SER A 68 39.04 -4.40 7.35
CA SER A 68 38.09 -5.34 7.96
C SER A 68 38.75 -6.63 8.47
N ASP A 69 38.79 -6.78 9.80
CA ASP A 69 39.37 -7.98 10.44
C ASP A 69 38.59 -9.27 10.16
N GLY A 70 37.30 -9.17 9.84
CA GLY A 70 36.49 -10.32 9.42
C GLY A 70 36.94 -10.91 8.07
N LEU A 71 37.39 -10.05 7.15
CA LEU A 71 37.84 -10.47 5.83
C LEU A 71 39.25 -11.06 5.89
N LYS A 72 40.11 -10.57 6.81
CA LYS A 72 41.38 -11.25 7.15
C LYS A 72 41.17 -12.67 7.65
N ARG A 73 40.27 -12.87 8.62
CA ARG A 73 39.94 -14.21 9.15
C ARG A 73 39.37 -15.15 8.09
N LEU A 74 38.55 -14.61 7.18
CA LEU A 74 38.03 -15.38 6.05
C LEU A 74 39.12 -15.78 5.06
N LEU A 75 40.07 -14.89 4.77
CA LEU A 75 41.21 -15.19 3.89
C LEU A 75 42.15 -16.22 4.51
N ASP A 76 42.48 -16.06 5.78
CA ASP A 76 43.31 -17.00 6.53
C ASP A 76 42.64 -18.38 6.64
N GLY A 77 41.30 -18.41 6.70
CA GLY A 77 40.49 -19.62 6.74
C GLY A 77 39.92 -20.06 5.40
N TYR A 78 40.34 -19.48 4.26
CA TYR A 78 39.65 -19.67 2.97
C TYR A 78 39.57 -21.14 2.54
N GLU A 79 40.64 -21.90 2.76
CA GLU A 79 40.64 -23.35 2.49
C GLU A 79 39.64 -24.10 3.38
N GLY A 80 39.52 -23.68 4.64
CA GLY A 80 38.55 -24.22 5.59
C GLY A 80 37.12 -23.88 5.20
N TYR A 81 36.84 -22.67 4.74
CA TYR A 81 35.50 -22.25 4.31
C TYR A 81 35.16 -22.64 2.86
N ARG A 82 36.08 -23.29 2.14
CA ARG A 82 35.88 -23.68 0.75
C ARG A 82 34.59 -24.46 0.54
N HIS A 83 34.26 -25.40 1.44
CA HIS A 83 33.06 -26.21 1.35
C HIS A 83 31.76 -25.43 1.59
N LEU A 84 31.79 -24.40 2.43
CA LEU A 84 30.65 -23.49 2.67
C LEU A 84 30.47 -22.47 1.53
N LEU A 85 31.56 -22.17 0.80
CA LEU A 85 31.56 -21.27 -0.34
C LEU A 85 31.22 -22.00 -1.65
N THR A 86 31.41 -23.32 -1.71
CA THR A 86 30.87 -24.20 -2.75
C THR A 86 29.48 -24.67 -2.36
N LEU A 87 28.55 -23.74 -2.20
CA LEU A 87 27.12 -24.05 -2.33
C LEU A 87 26.89 -24.33 -3.82
N SER A 88 27.27 -25.52 -4.27
CA SER A 88 26.86 -26.04 -5.57
C SER A 88 25.37 -26.32 -5.50
N ASP A 89 24.60 -25.59 -6.30
CA ASP A 89 23.20 -25.83 -6.68
C ASP A 89 22.52 -27.04 -6.02
N GLY A 90 21.77 -26.78 -4.95
CA GLY A 90 20.44 -27.32 -4.63
C GLY A 90 20.09 -28.81 -4.69
N GLU A 91 20.95 -29.73 -5.13
CA GLU A 91 20.57 -31.13 -5.38
C GLU A 91 21.36 -32.16 -4.55
N ALA A 92 22.38 -31.74 -3.79
CA ALA A 92 23.20 -32.63 -2.95
C ALA A 92 22.77 -32.67 -1.47
N GLU A 93 21.65 -32.06 -1.10
CA GLU A 93 21.18 -32.05 0.30
C GLU A 93 20.50 -33.38 0.70
N ASP A 94 19.88 -34.09 -0.24
CA ASP A 94 19.16 -35.35 0.05
C ASP A 94 20.11 -36.51 0.40
N ASP A 95 21.25 -36.64 -0.28
CA ASP A 95 22.20 -37.73 -0.01
C ASP A 95 22.99 -37.50 1.30
N LEU A 96 23.36 -36.26 1.61
CA LEU A 96 24.09 -35.94 2.85
C LEU A 96 23.21 -36.05 4.10
N LEU A 97 21.93 -35.67 4.03
CA LEU A 97 20.98 -35.87 5.14
C LEU A 97 20.67 -37.36 5.37
N ASN A 98 20.69 -38.17 4.31
CA ASN A 98 20.53 -39.61 4.39
C ASN A 98 21.75 -40.32 4.99
N GLU A 99 22.96 -39.80 4.77
CA GLU A 99 24.21 -40.35 5.31
C GLU A 99 24.49 -39.89 6.76
N VAL A 100 24.11 -38.66 7.11
CA VAL A 100 24.36 -38.08 8.45
C VAL A 100 23.37 -38.56 9.52
N VAL A 101 22.14 -38.91 9.15
CA VAL A 101 21.11 -39.35 10.09
C VAL A 101 20.67 -40.79 9.75
N PRO A 102 20.99 -41.79 10.61
CA PRO A 102 20.50 -43.15 10.41
C PRO A 102 18.96 -43.20 10.31
N ASP A 103 18.42 -44.08 9.48
CA ASP A 103 16.96 -44.18 9.27
C ASP A 103 16.17 -44.41 10.58
N ALA A 104 16.75 -45.13 11.54
CA ALA A 104 16.17 -45.30 12.87
C ALA A 104 16.03 -43.97 13.65
N ALA A 105 17.00 -43.07 13.50
CA ALA A 105 16.93 -41.73 14.09
C ALA A 105 15.90 -40.85 13.38
N LYS A 106 15.76 -40.97 12.05
CA LYS A 106 14.68 -40.28 11.30
C LYS A 106 13.30 -40.68 11.79
N VAL A 107 13.06 -41.98 11.98
CA VAL A 107 11.78 -42.49 12.50
C VAL A 107 11.54 -41.99 13.93
N SER A 108 12.57 -41.99 14.78
CA SER A 108 12.45 -41.45 16.13
C SER A 108 12.08 -39.96 16.13
N ILE A 109 12.76 -39.17 15.31
CA ILE A 109 12.49 -37.72 15.14
C ILE A 109 11.07 -37.50 14.64
N LEU A 110 10.59 -38.30 13.68
CA LEU A 110 9.22 -38.20 13.16
C LEU A 110 8.16 -38.58 14.21
N VAL A 111 8.44 -39.57 15.05
CA VAL A 111 7.53 -39.97 16.14
C VAL A 111 7.49 -38.91 17.24
N GLU A 112 8.64 -38.33 17.57
CA GLU A 112 8.76 -37.24 18.55
C GLU A 112 8.09 -35.95 18.05
N SER A 113 8.33 -35.58 16.80
CA SER A 113 7.76 -34.37 16.16
C SER A 113 6.32 -34.54 15.68
N ARG A 114 5.70 -35.73 15.82
CA ARG A 114 4.34 -35.99 15.35
C ARG A 114 3.32 -34.98 15.89
N GLY A 115 3.45 -34.60 17.16
CA GLY A 115 2.56 -33.62 17.79
C GLY A 115 2.66 -32.25 17.12
N ASP A 116 3.89 -31.82 16.83
CA ASP A 116 4.17 -30.54 16.18
C ASP A 116 3.69 -30.53 14.72
N ILE A 117 3.85 -31.64 14.00
CA ILE A 117 3.36 -31.79 12.62
C ILE A 117 1.83 -31.68 12.58
N ILE A 118 1.11 -32.32 13.52
CA ILE A 118 -0.36 -32.24 13.59
C ILE A 118 -0.81 -30.82 13.95
N ALA A 119 -0.12 -30.15 14.88
CA ALA A 119 -0.40 -28.77 15.23
C ALA A 119 -0.18 -27.84 14.03
N ALA A 120 0.95 -27.98 13.33
CA ALA A 120 1.25 -27.23 12.12
C ALA A 120 0.23 -27.49 11.00
N GLU A 121 -0.21 -28.74 10.81
CA GLU A 121 -1.26 -29.08 9.84
C GLU A 121 -2.58 -28.36 10.16
N ARG A 122 -2.99 -28.35 11.44
CA ARG A 122 -4.19 -27.65 11.90
C ARG A 122 -4.09 -26.16 11.64
N ASP A 123 -2.96 -25.56 11.99
CA ASP A 123 -2.73 -24.12 11.85
C ASP A 123 -2.65 -23.72 10.37
N LEU A 124 -2.02 -24.54 9.51
CA LEU A 124 -2.04 -24.34 8.05
C LEU A 124 -3.45 -24.43 7.47
N ARG A 125 -4.27 -25.37 7.95
CA ARG A 125 -5.68 -25.48 7.55
C ARG A 125 -6.49 -24.28 8.01
N GLU A 126 -6.21 -23.74 9.20
CA GLU A 126 -6.84 -22.51 9.69
C GLU A 126 -6.43 -21.31 8.83
N ILE A 127 -5.14 -21.17 8.51
CA ILE A 127 -4.63 -20.12 7.60
C ILE A 127 -5.30 -20.24 6.24
N GLN A 128 -5.44 -21.45 5.70
CA GLN A 128 -6.09 -21.67 4.41
C GLN A 128 -7.58 -21.30 4.44
N LEU A 129 -8.27 -21.65 5.53
CA LEU A 129 -9.67 -21.26 5.73
C LEU A 129 -9.83 -19.74 5.88
N LEU A 130 -8.91 -19.06 6.57
CA LEU A 130 -8.87 -17.60 6.67
C LEU A 130 -8.54 -16.94 5.32
N LYS A 131 -7.67 -17.56 4.53
CA LYS A 131 -7.36 -17.17 3.15
C LYS A 131 -8.58 -17.27 2.25
N ASP A 132 -9.30 -18.39 2.29
CA ASP A 132 -10.52 -18.61 1.51
C ASP A 132 -11.62 -17.62 1.90
N ARG A 133 -11.65 -17.20 3.17
CA ARG A 133 -12.54 -16.13 3.68
C ARG A 133 -12.08 -14.72 3.30
N GLY A 134 -10.95 -14.57 2.60
CA GLY A 134 -10.41 -13.27 2.19
C GLY A 134 -9.88 -12.44 3.34
N VAL A 135 -9.49 -13.08 4.45
CA VAL A 135 -8.87 -12.45 5.63
C VAL A 135 -7.33 -12.44 5.48
N GLU A 136 -6.81 -12.42 4.25
CA GLU A 136 -5.39 -12.23 4.01
C GLU A 136 -5.04 -10.75 4.12
N GLY A 137 -4.18 -10.41 5.08
CA GLY A 137 -3.86 -9.03 5.42
C GLY A 137 -4.99 -8.33 6.19
N SER A 138 -4.94 -7.00 6.27
CA SER A 138 -5.95 -6.22 6.99
C SER A 138 -7.33 -6.18 6.28
N GLY A 139 -7.62 -7.13 5.38
CA GLY A 139 -8.82 -7.15 4.54
C GLY A 139 -8.93 -5.87 3.70
N ASN A 140 -10.11 -5.25 3.70
CA ASN A 140 -10.37 -3.99 2.98
C ASN A 140 -9.83 -2.73 3.69
N LEU A 141 -8.95 -2.84 4.70
CA LEU A 141 -8.49 -1.66 5.45
C LEU A 141 -7.78 -0.65 4.55
N GLU A 142 -7.03 -1.09 3.55
CA GLU A 142 -6.42 -0.18 2.57
C GLU A 142 -7.47 0.62 1.79
N GLN A 143 -8.62 0.01 1.51
CA GLN A 143 -9.76 0.69 0.88
C GLN A 143 -10.43 1.66 1.86
N LEU A 144 -10.54 1.29 3.14
CA LEU A 144 -11.10 2.14 4.20
C LEU A 144 -10.21 3.36 4.51
N VAL A 145 -8.89 3.22 4.44
CA VAL A 145 -7.95 4.34 4.62
C VAL A 145 -8.15 5.38 3.53
N ARG A 146 -8.44 4.97 2.28
CA ARG A 146 -8.76 5.89 1.18
C ARG A 146 -10.11 6.60 1.36
N LEU A 147 -11.07 5.96 2.03
CA LEU A 147 -12.40 6.52 2.30
C LEU A 147 -12.43 7.54 3.45
N ARG A 148 -11.47 7.48 4.39
CA ARG A 148 -11.40 8.41 5.53
C ARG A 148 -11.47 9.91 5.14
N PRO A 149 -10.66 10.42 4.19
CA PRO A 149 -10.72 11.83 3.83
C PRO A 149 -12.10 12.22 3.28
N GLN A 150 -12.68 11.38 2.41
CA GLN A 150 -14.03 11.61 1.86
C GLN A 150 -15.09 11.64 2.95
N LEU A 151 -15.00 10.75 3.95
CA LEU A 151 -15.93 10.73 5.07
C LEU A 151 -15.80 12.00 5.93
N SER A 152 -14.56 12.46 6.18
CA SER A 152 -14.35 13.70 6.94
C SER A 152 -14.90 14.94 6.23
N GLU A 153 -14.80 15.01 4.91
CA GLU A 153 -15.38 16.06 4.07
C GLU A 153 -16.92 15.97 4.03
N GLN A 154 -17.47 14.77 3.90
CA GLN A 154 -18.92 14.59 3.95
C GLN A 154 -19.48 14.95 5.34
N LEU A 155 -18.74 14.67 6.39
CA LEU A 155 -19.11 15.04 7.76
C LEU A 155 -19.12 16.56 7.95
N SER A 156 -18.10 17.28 7.44
CA SER A 156 -18.05 18.74 7.54
C SER A 156 -19.15 19.40 6.71
N THR A 157 -19.34 18.97 5.47
CA THR A 157 -20.41 19.50 4.60
C THR A 157 -21.80 19.21 5.14
N SER A 158 -22.03 18.03 5.75
CA SER A 158 -23.28 17.70 6.44
C SER A 158 -23.53 18.65 7.62
N ARG A 159 -22.49 18.95 8.40
CA ARG A 159 -22.57 19.88 9.52
C ARG A 159 -22.90 21.30 9.07
N GLU A 160 -22.29 21.79 8.00
CA GLU A 160 -22.60 23.11 7.43
C GLU A 160 -24.03 23.20 6.94
N LYS A 161 -24.49 22.17 6.20
CA LYS A 161 -25.89 22.08 5.76
C LYS A 161 -26.85 22.10 6.94
N ALA A 162 -26.58 21.33 7.98
CA ALA A 162 -27.41 21.32 9.20
C ALA A 162 -27.50 22.72 9.84
N GLN A 163 -26.40 23.47 9.86
CA GLN A 163 -26.41 24.85 10.36
C GLN A 163 -27.26 25.78 9.47
N THR A 164 -27.15 25.68 8.15
CA THR A 164 -27.98 26.50 7.24
C THR A 164 -29.47 26.18 7.38
N VAL A 165 -29.82 24.91 7.54
CA VAL A 165 -31.21 24.47 7.75
C VAL A 165 -31.74 24.97 9.09
N MET A 166 -30.91 24.94 10.14
CA MET A 166 -31.27 25.52 11.44
C MET A 166 -31.55 27.02 11.34
N LYS A 167 -30.71 27.79 10.64
CA LYS A 167 -30.92 29.23 10.42
C LYS A 167 -32.23 29.49 9.67
N ALA A 168 -32.45 28.81 8.53
CA ALA A 168 -33.69 28.93 7.76
C ALA A 168 -34.91 28.56 8.61
N ARG A 169 -34.83 27.52 9.44
CA ARG A 169 -35.89 27.14 10.38
C ARG A 169 -36.18 28.26 11.39
N THR A 170 -35.15 28.89 11.95
CA THR A 170 -35.35 30.00 12.90
C THR A 170 -36.00 31.21 12.24
N GLU A 171 -35.64 31.51 10.99
CA GLU A 171 -36.25 32.60 10.21
C GLU A 171 -37.72 32.31 9.89
N VAL A 172 -38.04 31.09 9.47
CA VAL A 172 -39.43 30.66 9.23
C VAL A 172 -40.25 30.71 10.51
N MET A 173 -39.70 30.28 11.65
CA MET A 173 -40.39 30.35 12.94
C MET A 173 -40.63 31.80 13.37
N ALA A 174 -39.68 32.70 13.13
CA ALA A 174 -39.85 34.12 13.39
C ALA A 174 -40.94 34.75 12.50
N LEU A 175 -40.98 34.37 11.22
CA LEU A 175 -42.01 34.82 10.28
C LEU A 175 -43.39 34.30 10.68
N LEU A 176 -43.49 33.02 11.06
CA LEU A 176 -44.74 32.40 11.48
C LEU A 176 -45.26 33.04 12.76
N ARG A 177 -44.37 33.36 13.72
CA ARG A 177 -44.73 34.11 14.91
C ARG A 177 -45.30 35.50 14.58
N ARG A 178 -44.65 36.25 13.69
CA ARG A 178 -45.15 37.56 13.24
C ARG A 178 -46.50 37.44 12.54
N TYR A 179 -46.70 36.40 11.74
CA TYR A 179 -47.97 36.13 11.09
C TYR A 179 -49.08 35.83 12.10
N THR A 180 -48.80 35.03 13.12
CA THR A 180 -49.74 34.74 14.20
C THR A 180 -50.08 35.99 15.00
N GLU A 181 -49.08 36.80 15.35
CA GLU A 181 -49.28 38.09 16.03
C GLU A 181 -50.12 39.04 15.17
N PHE A 182 -49.81 39.18 13.88
CA PHE A 182 -50.59 39.97 12.93
C PHE A 182 -52.04 39.48 12.84
N THR A 183 -52.25 38.17 12.69
CA THR A 183 -53.60 37.59 12.61
C THR A 183 -54.39 37.84 13.90
N SER A 184 -53.77 37.70 15.07
CA SER A 184 -54.40 38.02 16.35
C SER A 184 -54.82 39.48 16.42
N THR A 185 -53.93 40.42 16.07
CA THR A 185 -54.25 41.85 16.09
C THR A 185 -55.37 42.22 15.11
N VAL A 186 -55.39 41.60 13.94
CA VAL A 186 -56.44 41.79 12.94
C VAL A 186 -57.77 41.22 13.43
N SER A 187 -57.76 40.03 14.05
CA SER A 187 -58.94 39.44 14.67
C SER A 187 -59.50 40.34 15.79
N ASP A 188 -58.64 40.88 16.67
CA ASP A 188 -59.06 41.80 17.72
C ASP A 188 -59.69 43.07 17.13
N MET A 189 -59.08 43.64 16.08
CA MET A 189 -59.63 44.80 15.37
C MET A 189 -61.00 44.51 14.74
N PHE A 190 -61.22 43.30 14.21
CA PHE A 190 -62.53 42.90 13.70
C PHE A 190 -63.58 42.76 14.80
N VAL A 191 -63.20 42.28 15.98
CA VAL A 191 -64.10 42.23 17.15
C VAL A 191 -64.47 43.64 17.60
N ASP A 192 -63.50 44.56 17.67
CA ASP A 192 -63.76 45.96 18.02
C ASP A 192 -64.68 46.64 17.00
N LEU A 193 -64.41 46.44 15.70
CA LEU A 193 -65.27 46.96 14.63
C LEU A 193 -66.70 46.40 14.76
N HIS A 194 -66.84 45.12 15.10
CA HIS A 194 -68.14 44.49 15.29
C HIS A 194 -68.93 45.16 16.43
N HIS A 195 -68.30 45.39 17.58
CA HIS A 195 -68.93 46.10 18.71
C HIS A 195 -69.29 47.55 18.38
N GLN A 196 -68.46 48.26 17.61
CA GLN A 196 -68.79 49.60 17.13
C GLN A 196 -70.00 49.59 16.19
N LEU A 197 -70.06 48.62 15.28
CA LEU A 197 -71.16 48.48 14.33
C LEU A 197 -72.46 48.10 15.05
N GLU A 198 -72.39 47.23 16.06
CA GLU A 198 -73.52 46.87 16.91
C GLU A 198 -74.07 48.08 17.69
N SER A 199 -73.20 48.89 18.28
CA SER A 199 -73.63 50.10 19.00
C SER A 199 -74.28 51.14 18.08
N LEU A 200 -73.71 51.36 16.88
CA LEU A 200 -74.33 52.21 15.86
C LEU A 200 -75.67 51.66 15.38
N GLU A 201 -75.79 50.35 15.18
CA GLU A 201 -77.05 49.72 14.80
C GLU A 201 -78.12 49.91 15.89
N GLU A 202 -77.75 49.77 17.16
CA GLU A 202 -78.66 50.05 18.27
C GLU A 202 -79.11 51.51 18.30
N GLU A 203 -78.20 52.46 18.10
CA GLU A 203 -78.53 53.89 18.04
C GLU A 203 -79.48 54.21 16.88
N VAL A 204 -79.22 53.67 15.69
CA VAL A 204 -80.11 53.80 14.53
C VAL A 204 -81.47 53.19 14.83
N ARG A 205 -81.53 51.98 15.41
CA ARG A 205 -82.80 51.34 15.82
C ARG A 205 -83.57 52.19 16.84
N ARG A 206 -82.88 52.83 17.81
CA ARG A 206 -83.52 53.75 18.77
C ARG A 206 -84.06 55.00 18.08
N ALA A 207 -83.28 55.61 17.19
CA ALA A 207 -83.70 56.78 16.42
C ALA A 207 -84.90 56.48 15.51
N GLU A 208 -84.91 55.33 14.84
CA GLU A 208 -86.05 54.88 14.03
C GLU A 208 -87.32 54.63 14.86
N ARG A 209 -87.18 54.04 16.04
CA ARG A 209 -88.32 53.84 16.97
C ARG A 209 -88.88 55.17 17.45
N ALA A 210 -88.01 56.12 17.84
CA ALA A 210 -88.43 57.46 18.24
C ALA A 210 -89.19 58.17 17.11
N LYS A 211 -88.65 58.14 15.88
CA LYS A 211 -89.29 58.70 14.69
C LYS A 211 -90.65 58.04 14.39
N ARG A 212 -90.76 56.72 14.51
CA ARG A 212 -92.04 56.00 14.33
C ARG A 212 -93.07 56.40 15.39
N ASN A 213 -92.66 56.62 16.64
CA ASN A 213 -93.58 57.04 17.69
C ASN A 213 -94.07 58.48 17.45
N GLU A 214 -93.19 59.40 17.07
CA GLU A 214 -93.58 60.78 16.74
C GLU A 214 -94.57 60.82 15.55
N LEU A 215 -94.35 60.00 14.52
CA LEU A 215 -95.29 59.86 13.40
C LEU A 215 -96.66 59.34 13.85
N LYS A 216 -96.72 58.40 14.81
CA LYS A 216 -97.97 57.88 15.36
C LYS A 216 -98.70 58.89 16.25
N GLU A 217 -97.99 59.82 16.88
CA GLU A 217 -98.63 60.87 17.68
C GLU A 217 -99.17 62.03 16.83
N ARG A 218 -98.65 62.21 15.60
CA ARG A 218 -99.08 63.26 14.67
C ARG A 218 -100.32 62.92 13.83
N TYR A 219 -100.71 61.65 13.74
CA TYR A 219 -101.84 61.15 12.95
C TYR A 219 -102.84 60.43 13.84
#